data_AF-A0A7V5KW16-F1
#
_entry.id   AF-A0A7V5KW16-F1
#
_cell.length_a   1.000
_cell.length_b   1.000
_cell.length_c   1.000
_cell.angle_alpha   90.00
_cell.angle_beta   90.00
_cell.angle_gamma   90.00
#
_symmetry.space_group_name_H-M   'P 1'
#
loop_
_entity.id
_entity.type
_entity.pdbx_description
1 polymer ?
#
loop_
_entity_poly.entity_id
_entity_poly.type
_entity_poly.pdbx_seq_one_letter_code
_entity_poly.pdbx_strand_id
1 'polypeptide(L)'
;MRFLLYNIRYCAGIGIRFHLPVPYAGYLKRSTKVLDEIIRFIKEFSPDIIGLVEVDSGSFRTRHLCQAGQIASQLGHYHVVQSKYGVQSVAGKVPLLNRQGNAVLSRLPIVEHRFHYFEQGIKRLVIEARMEPLTVFLVHLSLTYRNRQYQLERLYRLISEVEGPVILTGDFNVLWGDKELDLFLGATGLINANIKGCPSHPSRSPKRQLDFILHSPDIRVTDFKIPGVLYSDHAPLVCDFELSSE
;
A
#
# COMPACT_ATOMS: atom_id res chain seq x y z
N MET A 1 -14.45 12.16 0.99
CA MET A 1 -14.01 10.76 1.12
C MET A 1 -12.66 10.73 1.83
N ARG A 2 -12.33 9.63 2.49
CA ARG A 2 -11.05 9.44 3.20
C ARG A 2 -10.31 8.21 2.69
N PHE A 3 -9.07 8.39 2.26
CA PHE A 3 -8.14 7.33 1.89
C PHE A 3 -7.11 7.11 3.02
N LEU A 4 -6.83 5.86 3.36
CA LEU A 4 -5.74 5.48 4.27
C LEU A 4 -4.76 4.54 3.56
N LEU A 5 -3.51 4.96 3.39
CA LEU A 5 -2.43 4.09 2.94
C LEU A 5 -1.63 3.62 4.15
N TYR A 6 -1.38 2.32 4.26
CA TYR A 6 -0.49 1.81 5.29
C TYR A 6 0.30 0.57 4.87
N ASN A 7 1.62 0.69 4.86
CA ASN A 7 2.50 -0.47 4.87
C ASN A 7 2.56 -1.04 6.30
N ILE A 8 1.87 -2.17 6.53
CA ILE A 8 1.72 -2.77 7.86
C ILE A 8 2.81 -3.78 8.20
N ARG A 9 3.74 -4.05 7.28
CA ARG A 9 4.88 -4.97 7.46
C ARG A 9 4.46 -6.31 8.08
N TYR A 10 3.40 -6.91 7.55
CA TYR A 10 2.79 -8.17 8.01
C TYR A 10 2.33 -8.15 9.47
N CYS A 11 2.08 -6.96 10.03
CA CYS A 11 1.85 -6.71 11.45
C CYS A 11 2.95 -7.31 12.35
N ALA A 12 4.20 -7.29 11.91
CA ALA A 12 5.33 -7.87 12.66
C ALA A 12 5.81 -6.97 13.82
N GLY A 13 5.34 -5.73 13.89
CA GLY A 13 5.79 -4.73 14.86
C GLY A 13 7.16 -4.14 14.53
N ILE A 14 7.70 -3.34 15.45
CA ILE A 14 9.00 -2.67 15.31
C ILE A 14 9.91 -2.82 16.53
N GLY A 15 11.16 -2.36 16.40
CA GLY A 15 12.09 -2.18 17.50
C GLY A 15 12.80 -3.47 17.94
N ILE A 16 13.40 -3.46 19.13
CA ILE A 16 14.21 -4.58 19.65
C ILE A 16 13.43 -5.89 19.67
N ARG A 17 12.13 -5.85 19.99
CA ARG A 17 11.25 -7.03 19.99
C ARG A 17 11.13 -7.67 18.62
N PHE A 18 11.26 -6.90 17.53
CA PHE A 18 11.28 -7.44 16.17
C PHE A 18 12.61 -8.16 15.85
N HIS A 19 13.74 -7.77 16.45
CA HIS A 19 15.05 -8.39 16.19
C HIS A 19 15.49 -9.44 17.23
N LEU A 20 14.65 -9.78 18.21
CA LEU A 20 14.95 -10.82 19.20
C LEU A 20 14.35 -12.18 18.80
N PRO A 21 15.02 -13.32 19.02
CA PRO A 21 16.36 -13.45 19.57
C PRO A 21 17.47 -13.19 18.53
N VAL A 22 17.16 -13.26 17.24
CA VAL A 22 18.08 -12.98 16.13
C VAL A 22 17.52 -11.89 15.22
N PRO A 23 18.37 -11.11 14.54
CA PRO A 23 17.92 -10.03 13.66
C PRO A 23 16.82 -10.50 12.69
N TYR A 24 15.76 -9.69 12.57
CA TYR A 24 14.60 -9.96 11.71
C TYR A 24 13.73 -11.16 12.10
N ALA A 25 13.95 -11.78 13.27
CA ALA A 25 13.11 -12.86 13.79
C ALA A 25 11.63 -12.50 13.92
N GLY A 26 11.27 -11.22 14.00
CA GLY A 26 9.90 -10.72 14.03
C GLY A 26 9.10 -11.12 12.80
N TYR A 27 9.75 -11.34 11.65
CA TYR A 27 9.08 -11.92 10.47
C TYR A 27 8.58 -13.35 10.71
N LEU A 28 9.02 -14.03 11.76
CA LEU A 28 8.59 -15.39 12.12
C LEU A 28 7.65 -15.41 13.33
N LYS A 29 7.40 -14.26 13.98
CA LYS A 29 6.57 -14.16 15.18
C LYS A 29 5.09 -14.02 14.85
N ARG A 30 4.25 -14.33 15.85
CA ARG A 30 2.79 -14.09 15.78
C ARG A 30 2.51 -12.60 15.68
N SER A 31 1.60 -12.24 14.78
CA SER A 31 1.30 -10.85 14.43
C SER A 31 -0.07 -10.36 14.94
N THR A 32 -0.81 -11.20 15.68
CA THR A 32 -2.20 -10.93 16.09
C THR A 32 -2.34 -9.69 16.98
N LYS A 33 -1.43 -9.47 17.93
CA LYS A 33 -1.53 -8.30 18.83
C LYS A 33 -1.38 -6.98 18.08
N VAL A 34 -0.40 -6.90 17.18
CA VAL A 34 -0.15 -5.71 16.37
C VAL A 34 -1.29 -5.50 15.37
N LEU A 35 -1.85 -6.59 14.82
CA LEU A 35 -3.04 -6.52 13.97
C LEU A 35 -4.22 -5.88 14.72
N ASP A 36 -4.48 -6.26 15.97
CA ASP A 36 -5.56 -5.64 16.77
C ASP A 36 -5.33 -4.15 17.02
N GLU A 37 -4.08 -3.74 17.28
CA GLU A 37 -3.70 -2.33 17.44
C GLU A 37 -3.91 -1.55 16.12
N ILE A 38 -3.53 -2.13 14.99
CA ILE A 38 -3.75 -1.55 13.67
C ILE A 38 -5.25 -1.46 13.35
N ILE A 39 -6.06 -2.47 13.67
CA ILE A 39 -7.51 -2.44 13.46
C ILE A 39 -8.14 -1.31 14.26
N ARG A 40 -7.80 -1.15 15.55
CA ARG A 40 -8.31 -0.06 16.39
C ARG A 40 -7.93 1.30 15.80
N PHE A 41 -6.66 1.46 15.42
CA PHE A 41 -6.17 2.68 14.79
C PHE A 41 -6.92 3.02 13.49
N ILE A 42 -7.10 2.06 12.57
CA ILE A 42 -7.81 2.30 11.32
C ILE A 42 -9.27 2.71 11.60
N LYS A 43 -9.93 2.09 12.60
CA LYS A 43 -11.30 2.45 13.00
C LYS A 43 -11.41 3.89 13.50
N GLU A 44 -10.43 4.41 14.22
CA GLU A 44 -10.40 5.81 14.69
C GLU A 44 -10.49 6.81 13.53
N PHE A 45 -9.91 6.47 12.37
CA PHE A 45 -9.97 7.31 11.18
C PHE A 45 -11.19 7.04 10.31
N SER A 46 -11.87 5.90 10.46
CA SER A 46 -13.04 5.53 9.64
C SER A 46 -12.85 5.80 8.13
N PRO A 47 -11.77 5.29 7.51
CA PRO A 47 -11.50 5.54 6.10
C PRO A 47 -12.56 4.90 5.19
N ASP A 48 -12.80 5.52 4.03
CA ASP A 48 -13.67 4.95 2.99
C ASP A 48 -12.92 3.93 2.15
N ILE A 49 -11.63 4.17 1.91
CA ILE A 49 -10.78 3.33 1.07
C ILE A 49 -9.44 3.14 1.79
N ILE A 50 -8.91 1.93 1.75
CA ILE A 50 -7.66 1.56 2.42
C ILE A 50 -6.74 0.83 1.44
N GLY A 51 -5.53 1.34 1.26
CA GLY A 51 -4.44 0.61 0.62
C GLY A 51 -3.54 -0.01 1.70
N LEU A 52 -3.41 -1.34 1.71
CA LEU A 52 -2.52 -2.05 2.64
C LEU A 52 -1.36 -2.69 1.89
N VAL A 53 -0.15 -2.34 2.27
CA VAL A 53 1.09 -2.91 1.72
C VAL A 53 1.68 -3.88 2.74
N GLU A 54 2.27 -4.97 2.24
CA GLU A 54 2.85 -6.03 3.08
C GLU A 54 1.82 -6.70 4.01
N VAL A 55 0.71 -7.16 3.46
CA VAL A 55 -0.26 -7.97 4.20
C VAL A 55 0.13 -9.43 4.17
N ASP A 56 -0.22 -10.17 5.22
CA ASP A 56 -0.15 -11.63 5.23
C ASP A 56 -1.53 -12.23 4.89
N SER A 57 -1.62 -12.96 3.79
CA SER A 57 -2.85 -13.56 3.26
C SER A 57 -3.21 -14.91 3.89
N GLY A 58 -2.51 -15.37 4.93
CA GLY A 58 -2.89 -16.56 5.69
C GLY A 58 -1.75 -17.50 6.02
N SER A 59 -0.59 -17.01 6.44
CA SER A 59 0.54 -17.84 6.87
C SER A 59 0.30 -18.43 8.27
N PHE A 60 1.19 -19.31 8.72
CA PHE A 60 1.17 -19.79 10.11
C PHE A 60 1.17 -18.63 11.13
N ARG A 61 1.77 -17.48 10.78
CA ARG A 61 1.86 -16.29 11.65
C ARG A 61 0.49 -15.71 12.01
N THR A 62 -0.49 -15.91 11.15
CA THR A 62 -1.86 -15.42 11.27
C THR A 62 -2.86 -16.53 11.58
N ARG A 63 -2.41 -17.74 11.95
CA ARG A 63 -3.26 -18.94 12.08
C ARG A 63 -4.04 -19.25 10.80
N HIS A 64 -3.45 -19.01 9.64
CA HIS A 64 -4.09 -19.16 8.33
C HIS A 64 -5.21 -18.15 8.04
N LEU A 65 -5.29 -17.05 8.80
CA LEU A 65 -6.25 -15.97 8.57
C LEU A 65 -5.62 -14.84 7.76
N CYS A 66 -6.35 -14.29 6.80
CA CYS A 66 -5.90 -13.15 6.01
C CYS A 66 -6.01 -11.85 6.84
N GLN A 67 -4.90 -11.14 7.05
CA GLN A 67 -4.89 -9.89 7.83
C GLN A 67 -5.81 -8.83 7.24
N ALA A 68 -5.74 -8.64 5.92
CA ALA A 68 -6.62 -7.72 5.21
C ALA A 68 -8.09 -8.14 5.32
N GLY A 69 -8.40 -9.44 5.25
CA GLY A 69 -9.75 -9.96 5.45
C GLY A 69 -10.29 -9.70 6.86
N GLN A 70 -9.45 -9.84 7.89
CA GLN A 70 -9.81 -9.52 9.28
C GLN A 70 -10.08 -8.02 9.46
N ILE A 71 -9.25 -7.15 8.88
CA ILE A 71 -9.47 -5.69 8.90
C ILE A 71 -10.79 -5.38 8.18
N ALA A 72 -10.97 -5.88 6.96
CA ALA A 72 -12.18 -5.65 6.16
C ALA A 72 -13.46 -6.09 6.89
N SER A 73 -13.46 -7.29 7.48
CA SER A 73 -14.60 -7.80 8.26
C SER A 73 -14.92 -6.92 9.46
N GLN A 74 -13.91 -6.44 10.18
CA GLN A 74 -14.08 -5.56 11.35
C GLN A 74 -14.58 -4.16 11.01
N LEU A 75 -14.36 -3.70 9.77
CA LEU A 75 -14.84 -2.42 9.26
C LEU A 75 -16.11 -2.53 8.40
N GLY A 76 -16.57 -3.76 8.07
CA GLY A 76 -17.67 -3.98 7.14
C GLY A 76 -17.34 -3.52 5.71
N HIS A 77 -16.10 -3.73 5.25
CA HIS A 77 -15.62 -3.30 3.93
C HIS A 77 -15.51 -4.47 2.95
N TYR A 78 -15.68 -4.15 1.66
CA TYR A 78 -15.23 -5.00 0.55
C TYR A 78 -13.71 -5.02 0.51
N HIS A 79 -13.13 -6.11 0.01
CA HIS A 79 -11.67 -6.22 -0.09
C HIS A 79 -11.23 -7.08 -1.26
N VAL A 80 -10.06 -6.74 -1.79
CA VAL A 80 -9.30 -7.56 -2.72
C VAL A 80 -7.88 -7.73 -2.15
N VAL A 81 -7.35 -8.94 -2.21
CA VAL A 81 -6.04 -9.29 -1.67
C VAL A 81 -5.32 -10.14 -2.69
N GLN A 82 -4.07 -9.82 -2.97
CA GLN A 82 -3.25 -10.61 -3.88
C GLN A 82 -1.84 -10.81 -3.35
N SER A 83 -1.37 -12.06 -3.41
CA SER A 83 0.00 -12.41 -3.06
C SER A 83 0.99 -11.87 -4.11
N LYS A 84 2.17 -11.42 -3.65
CA LYS A 84 3.25 -10.82 -4.44
C LYS A 84 3.86 -11.78 -5.48
N TYR A 85 3.66 -13.09 -5.32
CA TYR A 85 4.12 -14.12 -6.24
C TYR A 85 2.90 -14.72 -6.95
N GLY A 86 2.78 -14.49 -8.25
CA GLY A 86 1.80 -15.19 -9.08
C GLY A 86 1.98 -16.71 -8.97
N VAL A 87 0.90 -17.45 -9.24
CA VAL A 87 0.74 -18.91 -9.04
C VAL A 87 1.87 -19.76 -9.67
N GLN A 88 2.66 -19.20 -10.60
CA GLN A 88 3.71 -19.89 -11.37
C GLN A 88 5.16 -19.59 -10.92
N SER A 89 5.38 -18.77 -9.89
CA SER A 89 6.74 -18.47 -9.40
C SER A 89 7.32 -19.63 -8.56
N VAL A 90 8.57 -20.03 -8.83
CA VAL A 90 9.32 -21.04 -8.04
C VAL A 90 9.45 -20.61 -6.56
N ALA A 91 9.47 -19.31 -6.28
CA ALA A 91 9.44 -18.77 -4.91
C ALA A 91 8.06 -18.95 -4.22
N GLY A 92 6.99 -19.20 -4.98
CA GLY A 92 5.67 -19.59 -4.49
C GLY A 92 5.64 -20.97 -3.82
N LYS A 93 6.69 -21.78 -3.99
CA LYS A 93 6.87 -23.08 -3.33
C LYS A 93 7.40 -22.96 -1.89
N VAL A 94 7.83 -21.77 -1.46
CA VAL A 94 8.27 -21.52 -0.08
C VAL A 94 7.05 -21.14 0.78
N PRO A 95 6.69 -21.93 1.82
CA PRO A 95 5.43 -21.80 2.57
C PRO A 95 5.18 -20.44 3.26
N LEU A 96 6.22 -19.61 3.42
CA LEU A 96 6.15 -18.31 4.08
C LEU A 96 6.13 -17.12 3.11
N LEU A 97 6.70 -17.28 1.91
CA LEU A 97 6.82 -16.19 0.92
C LEU A 97 5.57 -16.06 0.05
N ASN A 98 4.89 -17.17 -0.22
CA ASN A 98 3.70 -17.21 -1.08
C ASN A 98 2.44 -16.53 -0.49
N ARG A 99 2.51 -16.08 0.77
CA ARG A 99 1.40 -15.44 1.50
C ARG A 99 1.64 -13.96 1.82
N GLN A 100 2.73 -13.39 1.30
CA GLN A 100 2.97 -11.95 1.39
C GLN A 100 2.29 -11.25 0.23
N GLY A 101 1.44 -10.29 0.51
CA GLY A 101 0.60 -9.63 -0.49
C GLY A 101 0.47 -8.13 -0.25
N ASN A 102 -0.39 -7.54 -1.07
CA ASN A 102 -0.97 -6.21 -0.84
C ASN A 102 -2.51 -6.36 -0.89
N ALA A 103 -3.24 -5.36 -0.42
CA ALA A 103 -4.69 -5.38 -0.41
C ALA A 103 -5.31 -3.99 -0.59
N VAL A 104 -6.43 -3.92 -1.29
CA VAL A 104 -7.30 -2.74 -1.31
C VAL A 104 -8.60 -3.10 -0.61
N LEU A 105 -9.01 -2.28 0.35
CA LEU A 105 -10.29 -2.40 1.05
C LEU A 105 -11.11 -1.14 0.76
N SER A 106 -12.43 -1.27 0.70
CA SER A 106 -13.32 -0.17 0.38
C SER A 106 -14.68 -0.34 1.06
N ARG A 107 -15.21 0.75 1.61
CA ARG A 107 -16.60 0.85 2.06
C ARG A 107 -17.58 0.78 0.88
N LEU A 108 -17.16 1.28 -0.28
CA LEU A 108 -17.90 1.17 -1.53
C LEU A 108 -17.63 -0.20 -2.20
N PRO A 109 -18.59 -0.77 -2.93
CA PRO A 109 -18.37 -1.98 -3.71
C PRO A 109 -17.20 -1.85 -4.68
N ILE A 110 -16.32 -2.86 -4.70
CA ILE A 110 -15.29 -3.00 -5.74
C ILE A 110 -15.95 -3.69 -6.94
N VAL A 111 -16.27 -2.92 -7.97
CA VAL A 111 -17.03 -3.39 -9.14
C VAL A 111 -16.19 -4.24 -10.08
N GLU A 112 -14.89 -3.93 -10.18
CA GLU A 112 -13.92 -4.69 -10.97
C GLU A 112 -12.55 -4.63 -10.28
N HIS A 113 -11.73 -5.67 -10.45
CA HIS A 113 -10.33 -5.63 -10.05
C HIS A 113 -9.46 -6.42 -11.02
N ARG A 114 -8.22 -5.98 -11.20
CA ARG A 114 -7.19 -6.63 -12.03
C ARG A 114 -5.87 -6.68 -11.29
N PHE A 115 -5.07 -7.70 -11.59
CA PHE A 115 -3.73 -7.86 -11.03
C PHE A 115 -2.71 -7.82 -12.14
N HIS A 116 -1.80 -6.85 -12.07
CA HIS A 116 -0.70 -6.74 -13.02
C HIS A 116 0.61 -7.14 -12.33
N TYR A 117 1.50 -7.75 -13.09
CA TYR A 117 2.83 -8.14 -12.62
C TYR A 117 3.88 -7.57 -13.54
N PHE A 118 4.70 -6.66 -13.02
CA PHE A 118 5.88 -6.17 -13.75
C PHE A 118 6.82 -7.34 -14.09
N GLU A 119 7.60 -7.24 -15.17
CA GLU A 119 8.52 -8.32 -15.55
C GLU A 119 9.76 -8.39 -14.65
N GLN A 120 10.21 -7.24 -14.16
CA GLN A 120 11.47 -7.07 -13.44
C GLN A 120 11.27 -6.77 -11.95
N GLY A 121 12.24 -7.21 -11.13
CA GLY A 121 12.27 -7.00 -9.69
C GLY A 121 11.54 -8.06 -8.88
N ILE A 122 11.69 -8.04 -7.56
CA ILE A 122 10.98 -8.96 -6.64
C ILE A 122 9.57 -8.44 -6.34
N LYS A 123 9.46 -7.13 -6.11
CA LYS A 123 8.20 -6.44 -5.82
C LYS A 123 7.56 -6.06 -7.17
N ARG A 124 6.61 -6.88 -7.63
CA ARG A 124 6.08 -6.84 -9.02
C ARG A 124 4.59 -6.55 -9.14
N LEU A 125 3.84 -6.74 -8.05
CA LEU A 125 2.39 -6.70 -8.05
C LEU A 125 1.87 -5.25 -8.09
N VAL A 126 0.92 -5.01 -8.98
CA VAL A 126 0.01 -3.87 -8.99
C VAL A 126 -1.41 -4.41 -8.83
N ILE A 127 -2.15 -3.87 -7.87
CA ILE A 127 -3.60 -4.12 -7.74
C ILE A 127 -4.32 -2.93 -8.34
N GLU A 128 -5.13 -3.18 -9.36
CA GLU A 128 -6.10 -2.22 -9.89
C GLU A 128 -7.47 -2.60 -9.32
N ALA A 129 -8.11 -1.68 -8.61
CA ALA A 129 -9.42 -1.86 -8.02
C ALA A 129 -10.31 -0.69 -8.42
N ARG A 130 -11.37 -0.99 -9.19
CA ARG A 130 -12.35 -0.02 -9.64
C ARG A 130 -13.53 0.00 -8.68
N MET A 131 -13.88 1.18 -8.22
CA MET A 131 -15.16 1.49 -7.61
C MET A 131 -15.94 2.39 -8.57
N GLU A 132 -17.25 2.56 -8.33
CA GLU A 132 -18.08 3.41 -9.18
C GLU A 132 -17.49 4.84 -9.38
N PRO A 133 -17.01 5.54 -8.33
CA PRO A 133 -16.59 6.93 -8.51
C PRO A 133 -15.10 7.11 -8.86
N LEU A 134 -14.25 6.09 -8.72
CA LEU A 134 -12.80 6.19 -8.99
C LEU A 134 -12.12 4.82 -9.12
N THR A 135 -10.92 4.82 -9.70
CA THR A 135 -10.03 3.65 -9.77
C THR A 135 -8.80 3.83 -8.86
N VAL A 136 -8.48 2.79 -8.10
CA VAL A 136 -7.28 2.74 -7.24
C VAL A 136 -6.25 1.78 -7.82
N PHE A 137 -5.02 2.27 -7.99
CA PHE A 137 -3.84 1.45 -8.20
C PHE A 137 -3.02 1.37 -6.91
N LEU A 138 -2.80 0.17 -6.39
CA LEU A 138 -1.92 -0.07 -5.25
C LEU A 138 -0.63 -0.77 -5.70
N VAL A 139 0.51 -0.13 -5.42
CA VAL A 139 1.83 -0.61 -5.82
C VAL A 139 2.75 -0.87 -4.62
N HIS A 140 3.75 -1.70 -4.87
CA HIS A 140 4.91 -1.80 -4.01
C HIS A 140 6.12 -1.93 -4.92
N LEU A 141 6.82 -0.82 -5.16
CA LEU A 141 7.85 -0.75 -6.20
C LEU A 141 9.20 -1.31 -5.73
N SER A 142 10.05 -1.65 -6.69
CA SER A 142 11.38 -2.20 -6.49
C SER A 142 12.28 -1.29 -5.65
N LEU A 143 13.15 -1.90 -4.83
CA LEU A 143 14.23 -1.20 -4.13
C LEU A 143 15.33 -0.74 -5.10
N THR A 144 15.59 -1.53 -6.15
CA THR A 144 16.58 -1.22 -7.19
C THR A 144 16.06 -0.14 -8.12
N TYR A 145 16.81 0.97 -8.25
CA TYR A 145 16.47 2.13 -9.09
C TYR A 145 16.11 1.73 -10.52
N ARG A 146 17.00 1.00 -11.21
CA ARG A 146 16.79 0.62 -12.62
C ARG A 146 15.48 -0.15 -12.84
N ASN A 147 15.20 -1.14 -11.99
CA ASN A 147 13.94 -1.89 -12.06
C ASN A 147 12.74 -0.97 -11.80
N ARG A 148 12.84 -0.07 -10.82
CA ARG A 148 11.77 0.87 -10.48
C ARG A 148 11.44 1.81 -11.65
N GLN A 149 12.43 2.27 -12.41
CA GLN A 149 12.20 3.08 -13.61
C GLN A 149 11.40 2.32 -14.68
N TYR A 150 11.71 1.05 -14.95
CA TYR A 150 10.89 0.21 -15.84
C TYR A 150 9.47 -0.02 -15.29
N GLN A 151 9.33 -0.14 -13.97
CA GLN A 151 8.01 -0.28 -13.33
C GLN A 151 7.18 1.00 -13.48
N LEU A 152 7.77 2.18 -13.30
CA LEU A 152 7.10 3.47 -13.51
C LEU A 152 6.65 3.65 -14.97
N GLU A 153 7.49 3.27 -15.94
CA GLU A 153 7.11 3.31 -17.36
C GLU A 153 5.89 2.40 -17.65
N ARG A 154 5.89 1.16 -17.13
CA ARG A 154 4.74 0.26 -17.32
C ARG A 154 3.50 0.76 -16.60
N LEU A 155 3.67 1.34 -15.41
CA LEU A 155 2.60 1.92 -14.62
C LEU A 155 1.94 3.11 -15.32
N TYR A 156 2.72 3.96 -15.99
CA TYR A 156 2.20 5.03 -16.83
C TYR A 156 1.22 4.47 -17.87
N ARG A 157 1.61 3.42 -18.61
CA ARG A 157 0.74 2.81 -19.63
C ARG A 157 -0.57 2.28 -19.05
N LEU A 158 -0.51 1.65 -17.86
CA LEU A 158 -1.72 1.14 -17.19
C LEU A 158 -2.66 2.28 -16.79
N ILE A 159 -2.13 3.38 -16.30
CA ILE A 159 -2.93 4.52 -15.84
C ILE A 159 -3.53 5.29 -17.02
N SER A 160 -2.81 5.42 -18.13
CA SER A 160 -3.29 6.07 -19.35
C SER A 160 -4.48 5.35 -20.02
N GLU A 161 -4.72 4.08 -19.68
CA GLU A 161 -5.85 3.30 -20.20
C GLU A 161 -7.12 3.45 -19.34
N VAL A 162 -7.04 4.13 -18.19
CA VAL A 162 -8.17 4.29 -17.27
C VAL A 162 -8.89 5.61 -17.51
N GLU A 163 -10.22 5.53 -17.61
CA GLU A 163 -11.10 6.69 -17.67
C GLU A 163 -11.56 7.10 -16.26
N GLY A 164 -11.71 8.40 -16.05
CA GLY A 164 -12.21 9.00 -14.81
C GLY A 164 -11.16 9.15 -13.69
N PRO A 165 -11.61 9.47 -12.46
CA PRO A 165 -10.71 9.79 -11.35
C PRO A 165 -9.82 8.60 -10.93
N VAL A 166 -8.51 8.86 -10.75
CA VAL A 166 -7.53 7.83 -10.38
C VAL A 166 -6.78 8.19 -9.10
N ILE A 167 -6.61 7.22 -8.21
CA ILE A 167 -5.65 7.26 -7.11
C ILE A 167 -4.58 6.20 -7.35
N LEU A 168 -3.33 6.61 -7.51
CA LEU A 168 -2.17 5.73 -7.49
C LEU A 168 -1.48 5.84 -6.13
N THR A 169 -1.35 4.73 -5.42
CA THR A 169 -0.84 4.73 -4.05
C THR A 169 0.04 3.52 -3.74
N GLY A 170 0.86 3.62 -2.70
CA GLY A 170 1.70 2.50 -2.26
C GLY A 170 3.04 2.92 -1.69
N ASP A 171 3.90 1.91 -1.47
CA ASP A 171 5.31 2.11 -1.17
C ASP A 171 6.11 2.14 -2.47
N PHE A 172 6.55 3.32 -2.87
CA PHE A 172 7.29 3.54 -4.10
C PHE A 172 8.78 3.27 -3.95
N ASN A 173 9.30 3.09 -2.72
CA ASN A 173 10.72 2.90 -2.46
C ASN A 173 11.60 3.93 -3.20
N VAL A 174 11.19 5.21 -3.20
CA VAL A 174 11.98 6.32 -3.76
C VAL A 174 13.15 6.60 -2.83
N LEU A 175 14.27 5.90 -3.06
CA LEU A 175 15.45 5.95 -2.20
C LEU A 175 16.44 7.07 -2.56
N TRP A 176 16.27 7.69 -3.73
CA TRP A 176 17.19 8.72 -4.27
C TRP A 176 16.59 10.13 -4.27
N GLY A 177 15.46 10.32 -3.56
CA GLY A 177 14.74 11.59 -3.43
C GLY A 177 13.62 11.76 -4.46
N ASP A 178 12.70 12.68 -4.17
CA ASP A 178 11.41 12.79 -4.87
C ASP A 178 11.53 13.15 -6.35
N LYS A 179 12.66 13.76 -6.76
CA LYS A 179 12.97 14.05 -8.17
C LYS A 179 12.95 12.82 -9.07
N GLU A 180 13.11 11.63 -8.48
CA GLU A 180 12.97 10.38 -9.20
C GLU A 180 11.59 10.20 -9.84
N LEU A 181 10.55 10.84 -9.29
CA LEU A 181 9.18 10.77 -9.80
C LEU A 181 8.85 11.92 -10.78
N ASP A 182 9.68 12.95 -10.93
CA ASP A 182 9.33 14.15 -11.70
C ASP A 182 8.88 13.85 -13.13
N LEU A 183 9.62 12.99 -13.85
CA LEU A 183 9.27 12.59 -15.22
C LEU A 183 7.98 11.78 -15.27
N PHE A 184 7.77 10.90 -14.28
CA PHE A 184 6.56 10.09 -14.19
C PHE A 184 5.32 10.94 -13.89
N LEU A 185 5.44 11.89 -12.95
CA LEU A 185 4.38 12.84 -12.63
C LEU A 185 4.09 13.78 -13.79
N GLY A 186 5.13 14.28 -14.48
CA GLY A 186 4.98 15.10 -15.67
C GLY A 186 4.29 14.38 -16.84
N ALA A 187 4.56 13.09 -17.02
CA ALA A 187 3.92 12.28 -18.07
C ALA A 187 2.47 11.90 -17.71
N THR A 188 2.20 11.57 -16.45
CA THR A 188 0.86 11.13 -16.00
C THR A 188 -0.09 12.27 -15.65
N GLY A 189 0.45 13.46 -15.34
CA GLY A 189 -0.34 14.56 -14.78
C GLY A 189 -0.82 14.33 -13.34
N LEU A 190 -0.37 13.25 -12.68
CA LEU A 190 -0.75 12.95 -11.31
C LEU A 190 -0.13 13.95 -10.32
N ILE A 191 -0.89 14.25 -9.27
CA ILE A 191 -0.53 15.21 -8.23
C ILE A 191 -0.29 14.46 -6.93
N ASN A 192 0.78 14.81 -6.21
CA ASN A 192 1.07 14.22 -4.90
C ASN A 192 0.23 14.92 -3.81
N ALA A 193 -0.60 14.14 -3.09
CA ALA A 193 -1.38 14.65 -1.96
C ALA A 193 -0.51 15.21 -0.83
N ASN A 194 0.70 14.67 -0.66
CA ASN A 194 1.70 15.16 0.29
C ASN A 194 2.53 16.30 -0.31
N ILE A 195 1.91 17.47 -0.48
CA ILE A 195 2.54 18.65 -1.12
C ILE A 195 3.80 19.15 -0.40
N LYS A 196 3.93 18.87 0.89
CA LYS A 196 5.06 19.31 1.73
C LYS A 196 6.25 18.34 1.69
N GLY A 197 6.10 17.19 1.04
CA GLY A 197 7.13 16.15 1.01
C GLY A 197 7.43 15.56 2.39
N CYS A 198 6.44 15.51 3.29
CA CYS A 198 6.67 15.05 4.67
C CYS A 198 7.06 13.55 4.68
N PRO A 199 8.11 13.16 5.42
CA PRO A 199 8.56 11.78 5.43
C PRO A 199 7.63 10.84 6.22
N SER A 200 7.52 9.59 5.77
CA SER A 200 6.74 8.51 6.41
C SER A 200 7.63 7.40 6.98
N HIS A 201 8.91 7.34 6.60
CA HIS A 201 9.81 6.24 6.95
C HIS A 201 11.20 6.71 7.42
N PRO A 202 11.80 6.06 8.44
CA PRO A 202 11.19 5.09 9.33
C PRO A 202 10.22 5.78 10.32
N SER A 203 9.12 5.15 10.70
CA SER A 203 8.06 5.70 11.57
C SER A 203 8.56 6.31 12.89
N ARG A 204 9.62 5.72 13.48
CA ARG A 204 10.25 6.20 14.73
C ARG A 204 11.03 7.51 14.60
N SER A 205 11.53 7.80 13.41
CA SER A 205 12.30 9.02 13.11
C SER A 205 12.20 9.26 11.61
N PRO A 206 11.05 9.77 11.12
CA PRO A 206 10.78 9.87 9.70
C PRO A 206 11.80 10.78 9.01
N LYS A 207 12.43 10.26 7.96
CA LYS A 207 13.49 10.95 7.19
C LYS A 207 13.32 10.84 5.67
N ARG A 208 12.49 9.89 5.22
CA ARG A 208 12.26 9.58 3.81
C ARG A 208 10.77 9.48 3.54
N GLN A 209 10.34 10.04 2.42
CA GLN A 209 9.02 9.81 1.85
C GLN A 209 9.12 8.60 0.92
N LEU A 210 8.66 7.44 1.38
CA LEU A 210 8.62 6.23 0.55
C LEU A 210 7.19 5.89 0.14
N ASP A 211 6.22 6.31 0.95
CA ASP A 211 4.80 6.07 0.74
C ASP A 211 4.17 7.28 0.05
N PHE A 212 3.35 7.04 -0.97
CA PHE A 212 2.73 8.09 -1.77
C PHE A 212 1.24 7.85 -1.96
N ILE A 213 0.45 8.93 -1.95
CA ILE A 213 -0.91 8.99 -2.47
C ILE A 213 -0.87 10.02 -3.59
N LEU A 214 -0.85 9.53 -4.83
CA LEU A 214 -0.91 10.34 -6.04
C LEU A 214 -2.34 10.27 -6.59
N HIS A 215 -2.86 11.39 -7.10
CA HIS A 215 -4.23 11.46 -7.60
C HIS A 215 -4.32 12.23 -8.92
N SER A 216 -5.35 11.94 -9.72
CA SER A 216 -5.67 12.73 -10.92
C SER A 216 -6.19 14.12 -10.56
N PRO A 217 -6.14 15.09 -11.50
CA PRO A 217 -6.63 16.45 -11.26
C PRO A 217 -8.11 16.56 -10.85
N ASP A 218 -8.91 15.55 -11.18
CA ASP A 218 -10.33 15.48 -10.84
C ASP A 218 -10.57 15.29 -9.33
N ILE A 219 -9.52 14.92 -8.58
CA ILE A 219 -9.56 14.75 -7.13
C ILE A 219 -8.98 15.99 -6.44
N ARG A 220 -9.79 16.62 -5.59
CA ARG A 220 -9.35 17.72 -4.73
C ARG A 220 -9.04 17.22 -3.33
N VAL A 221 -7.77 17.27 -2.92
CA VAL A 221 -7.35 16.98 -1.55
C VAL A 221 -7.78 18.10 -0.62
N THR A 222 -8.49 17.76 0.46
CA THR A 222 -8.99 18.71 1.47
C THR A 222 -8.22 18.65 2.78
N ASP A 223 -7.61 17.50 3.12
CA ASP A 223 -6.71 17.34 4.26
C ASP A 223 -5.70 16.21 4.03
N PHE A 224 -4.50 16.35 4.60
CA PHE A 224 -3.47 15.32 4.53
C PHE A 224 -2.70 15.22 5.84
N LYS A 225 -2.64 14.01 6.40
CA LYS A 225 -2.01 13.73 7.69
C LYS A 225 -1.13 12.49 7.63
N ILE A 226 -0.06 12.52 8.41
CA ILE A 226 0.81 11.36 8.67
C ILE A 226 0.77 11.07 10.19
N PRO A 227 -0.14 10.21 10.67
CA PRO A 227 -0.21 9.87 12.09
C PRO A 227 1.08 9.21 12.59
N GLY A 228 1.64 9.74 13.69
CA GLY A 228 2.88 9.27 14.30
C GLY A 228 2.72 7.99 15.13
N VAL A 229 2.22 6.91 14.53
CA VAL A 229 2.06 5.59 15.19
C VAL A 229 3.25 4.67 14.94
N LEU A 230 3.48 3.73 15.85
CA LEU A 230 4.67 2.88 15.88
C LEU A 230 4.33 1.37 15.75
N TYR A 231 3.27 1.04 15.01
CA TYR A 231 2.87 -0.36 14.78
C TYR A 231 3.64 -1.03 13.63
N SER A 232 4.13 -0.22 12.70
CA SER A 232 4.97 -0.61 11.55
C SER A 232 6.18 0.32 11.44
N ASP A 233 7.19 -0.07 10.65
CA ASP A 233 8.34 0.79 10.34
C ASP A 233 8.01 1.89 9.33
N HIS A 234 6.84 1.84 8.71
CA HIS A 234 6.23 2.93 7.97
C HIS A 234 5.18 3.64 8.84
N ALA A 235 5.02 4.95 8.67
CA ALA A 235 3.88 5.68 9.20
C ALA A 235 2.72 5.64 8.18
N PRO A 236 1.46 5.52 8.63
CA PRO A 236 0.30 5.58 7.74
C PRO A 236 0.13 6.97 7.14
N LEU A 237 -0.42 7.04 5.93
CA LEU A 237 -0.88 8.29 5.31
C LEU A 237 -2.40 8.32 5.33
N VAL A 238 -2.97 9.45 5.72
CA VAL A 238 -4.42 9.70 5.69
C VAL A 238 -4.67 10.92 4.82
N CYS A 239 -5.51 10.76 3.80
CA CYS A 239 -5.84 11.80 2.84
C CYS A 239 -7.36 11.95 2.76
N ASP A 240 -7.87 13.12 3.10
CA ASP A 240 -9.25 13.50 2.85
C ASP A 240 -9.33 14.21 1.51
N PHE A 241 -10.32 13.84 0.71
CA PHE A 241 -10.47 14.34 -0.64
C PHE A 241 -11.93 14.39 -1.07
N GLU A 242 -12.19 15.19 -2.09
CA GLU A 242 -13.46 15.32 -2.76
C GLU A 242 -13.26 15.06 -4.24
N LEU A 243 -14.26 14.46 -4.87
CA LEU A 243 -14.27 14.32 -6.32
C LEU A 243 -14.87 15.60 -6.88
N SER A 244 -14.19 16.20 -7.85
CA SER A 244 -14.72 17.34 -8.58
C SER A 244 -15.97 16.87 -9.30
N SER A 245 -17.10 17.52 -8.99
CA SER A 245 -18.29 17.40 -9.82
C SER A 245 -17.98 18.17 -11.09
N GLU A 246 -18.11 17.53 -12.26
CA GLU A 246 -18.23 18.27 -13.52
C GLU A 246 -19.38 19.28 -13.44
#